data_AF-A0A6P8BQ90-F1
#
_entry.id   AF-A0A6P8BQ90-F1
#
_cell.length_a   1.000
_cell.length_b   1.000
_cell.length_c   1.000
_cell.angle_alpha   90.00
_cell.angle_beta   90.00
_cell.angle_gamma   90.00
#
_symmetry.space_group_name_H-M   'P 1'
#
loop_
_entity.id
_entity.type
_entity.pdbx_description
1 polymer ?
#
loop_
_entity_poly.entity_id
_entity_poly.type
_entity_poly.pdbx_seq_one_letter_code
_entity_poly.pdbx_strand_id
1 'polypeptide(L)'
;MEFKCSDVNLWREALSAYSARIESLNKPDLVSLDSFYRHQLPPLLRGRNPNPHITKSELSQLMKWKLTRGKWSLCFSAEIEFRPRLMDFVSSLDEGTVKSASQKAFQALPDISKVVSELTVLKGVGPATASAILAAYAPEVAPFMSDEAMEAALGSSKDYSLKQYMLFVEKLQAKAKELSTEVDAFTPSDVERALWSSAAGAKLSDPPSLSKTSVQSGSKRKRKP
;
A
#
# COMPACT_ATOMS: atom_id res chain seq x y z
N MET A 1 16.84 4.97 3.51
CA MET A 1 16.74 4.41 4.87
C MET A 1 16.45 2.93 4.77
N GLU A 2 17.20 2.10 5.49
CA GLU A 2 17.01 0.65 5.52
C GLU A 2 16.15 0.23 6.73
N PHE A 3 15.43 -0.90 6.63
CA PHE A 3 14.53 -1.36 7.70
C PHE A 3 15.22 -1.62 9.05
N LYS A 4 16.50 -2.04 9.04
CA LYS A 4 17.29 -2.28 10.26
C LYS A 4 17.74 -1.00 10.98
N CYS A 5 17.47 0.17 10.43
CA CYS A 5 17.82 1.45 11.05
C CYS A 5 17.00 1.65 12.34
N SER A 6 17.68 2.06 13.41
CA SER A 6 17.06 2.39 14.71
C SER A 6 17.14 3.89 15.04
N ASP A 7 17.63 4.73 14.11
CA ASP A 7 17.67 6.19 14.30
C ASP A 7 16.28 6.79 14.06
N VAL A 8 15.59 7.11 15.15
CA VAL A 8 14.24 7.67 15.15
C VAL A 8 14.13 8.95 14.32
N ASN A 9 15.21 9.76 14.23
CA ASN A 9 15.17 11.00 13.46
C ASN A 9 15.06 10.72 11.96
N LEU A 10 15.75 9.70 11.44
CA LEU A 10 15.64 9.30 10.03
C LEU A 10 14.23 8.79 9.70
N TRP A 11 13.61 8.05 10.63
CA TRP A 11 12.22 7.61 10.48
C TRP A 11 11.24 8.79 10.46
N ARG A 12 11.44 9.77 11.35
CA ARG A 12 10.63 11.00 11.42
C ARG A 12 10.80 11.85 10.15
N GLU A 13 12.03 12.00 9.68
CA GLU A 13 12.33 12.74 8.45
C GLU A 13 11.65 12.07 7.25
N ALA A 14 11.79 10.74 7.11
CA ALA A 14 11.14 9.98 6.06
C ALA A 14 9.61 10.14 6.10
N LEU A 15 8.99 10.12 7.29
CA LEU A 15 7.57 10.40 7.47
C LEU A 15 7.18 11.82 7.06
N SER A 16 7.94 12.83 7.51
CA SER A 16 7.65 14.24 7.17
C SER A 16 7.78 14.51 5.67
N ALA A 17 8.68 13.79 4.99
CA ALA A 17 8.87 13.91 3.55
C ALA A 17 7.71 13.30 2.75
N TYR A 18 6.85 12.46 3.35
CA TYR A 18 5.82 11.69 2.64
C TYR A 18 4.93 12.54 1.73
N SER A 19 4.39 13.66 2.23
CA SER A 19 3.52 14.54 1.45
C SER A 19 4.25 15.11 0.23
N ALA A 20 5.49 15.57 0.42
CA ALA A 20 6.32 16.06 -0.68
C ALA A 20 6.65 14.94 -1.70
N ARG A 21 6.82 13.69 -1.26
CA ARG A 21 7.00 12.54 -2.16
C ARG A 21 5.74 12.28 -3.00
N ILE A 22 4.56 12.35 -2.39
CA ILE A 22 3.27 12.21 -3.08
C ILE A 22 3.08 13.31 -4.14
N GLU A 23 3.46 14.56 -3.83
CA GLU A 23 3.39 15.67 -4.79
C GLU A 23 4.40 15.51 -5.94
N SER A 24 5.64 15.13 -5.63
CA SER A 24 6.71 14.96 -6.63
C SER A 24 6.45 13.87 -7.67
N LEU A 25 5.49 12.97 -7.39
CA LEU A 25 5.04 11.94 -8.31
C LEU A 25 4.32 12.51 -9.54
N ASN A 26 3.83 13.76 -9.49
CA ASN A 26 3.14 14.45 -10.58
C ASN A 26 2.01 13.61 -11.22
N LYS A 27 1.34 12.78 -10.41
CA LYS A 27 0.21 11.96 -10.85
C LYS A 27 -1.09 12.74 -10.63
N PRO A 28 -1.95 12.86 -11.66
CA PRO A 28 -3.27 13.44 -11.50
C PRO A 28 -4.03 12.74 -10.37
N ASP A 29 -4.76 13.52 -9.58
CA ASP A 29 -5.62 13.07 -8.48
C ASP A 29 -4.93 12.31 -7.33
N LEU A 30 -3.63 11.99 -7.39
CA LEU A 30 -2.99 11.22 -6.30
C LEU A 30 -2.98 12.00 -4.99
N VAL A 31 -2.72 13.30 -5.03
CA VAL A 31 -2.72 14.17 -3.84
C VAL A 31 -4.11 14.20 -3.18
N SER A 32 -5.17 14.32 -3.98
CA SER A 32 -6.55 14.34 -3.46
C SER A 32 -6.98 12.97 -2.94
N LEU A 33 -6.66 11.89 -3.67
CA LEU A 33 -6.91 10.51 -3.26
C LEU A 33 -6.14 10.14 -1.98
N ASP A 34 -4.91 10.61 -1.83
CA ASP A 34 -4.10 10.40 -0.63
C ASP A 34 -4.62 11.16 0.58
N SER A 35 -5.03 12.42 0.37
CA SER A 35 -5.70 13.21 1.39
C SER A 35 -7.01 12.54 1.86
N PHE A 36 -7.81 12.03 0.92
CA PHE A 36 -8.99 11.24 1.24
C PHE A 36 -8.63 10.01 2.09
N TYR A 37 -7.67 9.19 1.65
CA TYR A 37 -7.30 7.95 2.33
C TYR A 37 -6.73 8.18 3.74
N ARG A 38 -5.90 9.21 3.94
CA ARG A 38 -5.23 9.45 5.23
C ARG A 38 -6.03 10.28 6.22
N HIS A 39 -6.78 11.27 5.73
CA HIS A 39 -7.39 12.27 6.62
C HIS A 39 -8.91 12.17 6.68
N GLN A 40 -9.57 11.75 5.60
CA GLN A 40 -11.04 11.72 5.54
C GLN A 40 -11.58 10.34 5.87
N LEU A 41 -10.99 9.27 5.32
CA LEU A 41 -11.48 7.92 5.47
C LEU A 41 -11.41 7.41 6.93
N PRO A 42 -10.30 7.55 7.68
CA PRO A 42 -10.23 7.05 9.06
C PRO A 42 -11.30 7.61 10.00
N PRO A 43 -11.56 8.93 10.07
CA PRO A 43 -12.63 9.45 10.92
C PRO A 43 -14.02 9.05 10.42
N LEU A 44 -14.24 8.88 9.11
CA LEU A 44 -15.51 8.37 8.58
C LEU A 44 -15.80 6.94 9.02
N LEU A 45 -14.79 6.06 9.00
CA LEU A 45 -14.94 4.68 9.44
C LEU A 45 -15.22 4.61 10.95
N ARG A 46 -14.44 5.36 11.76
CA ARG A 46 -14.59 5.39 13.23
C ARG A 46 -15.86 6.10 13.68
N GLY A 47 -16.33 7.10 12.93
CA GLY A 47 -17.57 7.83 13.21
C GLY A 47 -18.84 7.00 13.06
N ARG A 48 -18.76 5.80 12.47
CA ARG A 48 -19.88 4.86 12.29
C ARG A 48 -20.06 3.87 13.44
N ASN A 49 -19.36 4.08 14.56
CA ASN A 49 -19.53 3.26 15.74
C ASN A 49 -21.00 3.25 16.23
N PRO A 50 -21.53 2.10 16.70
CA PRO A 50 -20.81 0.86 17.03
C PRO A 50 -20.57 -0.08 15.84
N ASN A 51 -21.04 0.25 14.64
CA ASN A 51 -20.95 -0.61 13.46
C ASN A 51 -20.08 0.02 12.36
N PRO A 52 -18.76 0.16 12.60
CA PRO A 52 -17.84 0.71 11.61
C PRO A 52 -17.89 -0.13 10.34
N HIS A 53 -17.87 0.53 9.19
CA HIS A 53 -17.95 -0.12 7.89
C HIS A 53 -17.43 0.80 6.81
N ILE A 54 -17.00 0.23 5.69
CA ILE A 54 -16.68 0.98 4.47
C ILE A 54 -17.88 0.91 3.52
N THR A 55 -18.16 1.99 2.81
CA THR A 55 -19.16 2.02 1.74
C THR A 55 -18.52 1.62 0.40
N LYS A 56 -19.33 1.25 -0.59
CA LYS A 56 -18.81 0.94 -1.94
C LYS A 56 -18.08 2.12 -2.57
N SER A 57 -18.60 3.34 -2.37
CA SER A 57 -18.00 4.57 -2.89
C SER A 57 -16.60 4.79 -2.30
N GLU A 58 -16.45 4.62 -0.99
CA GLU A 58 -15.17 4.75 -0.31
C GLU A 58 -14.19 3.65 -0.70
N LEU A 59 -14.67 2.40 -0.83
CA LEU A 59 -13.85 1.29 -1.32
C LEU A 59 -13.33 1.55 -2.74
N SER A 60 -14.16 2.14 -3.60
CA SER A 60 -13.76 2.55 -4.95
C SER A 60 -12.68 3.63 -4.93
N GLN A 61 -12.82 4.66 -4.08
CA GLN A 61 -11.80 5.69 -3.92
C GLN A 61 -10.50 5.15 -3.34
N LEU A 62 -10.57 4.28 -2.32
CA LEU A 62 -9.40 3.60 -1.75
C LEU A 62 -8.69 2.74 -2.80
N MET A 63 -9.45 2.01 -3.64
CA MET A 63 -8.87 1.22 -4.73
C MET A 63 -8.15 2.11 -5.75
N LYS A 64 -8.75 3.24 -6.13
CA LYS A 64 -8.11 4.24 -6.99
C LYS A 64 -6.80 4.74 -6.37
N TRP A 65 -6.84 5.18 -5.11
CA TRP A 65 -5.64 5.60 -4.37
C TRP A 65 -4.55 4.52 -4.40
N LYS A 66 -4.89 3.28 -4.05
CA LYS A 66 -3.96 2.15 -4.01
C LYS A 66 -3.29 1.92 -5.37
N LEU A 67 -4.08 1.90 -6.44
CA LEU A 67 -3.56 1.65 -7.80
C LEU A 67 -2.68 2.81 -8.28
N THR A 68 -3.06 4.06 -7.99
CA THR A 68 -2.30 5.25 -8.36
C THR A 68 -1.00 5.37 -7.55
N ARG A 69 -1.02 5.01 -6.25
CA ARG A 69 0.16 5.01 -5.37
C ARG A 69 1.13 3.86 -5.70
N GLY A 70 0.61 2.64 -5.89
CA GLY A 70 1.41 1.40 -5.91
C GLY A 70 2.21 1.11 -7.19
N LYS A 71 1.83 1.64 -8.35
CA LYS A 71 2.65 1.50 -9.57
C LYS A 71 3.38 2.79 -9.88
N TRP A 72 4.67 2.83 -9.58
CA TRP A 72 5.61 3.82 -10.11
C TRP A 72 5.93 3.48 -11.58
N SER A 73 4.97 3.64 -12.50
CA SER A 73 5.34 3.67 -13.91
C SER A 73 5.87 5.07 -14.22
N LEU A 74 7.17 5.13 -14.50
CA LEU A 74 7.73 6.06 -15.47
C LEU A 74 7.04 5.76 -16.81
N CYS A 75 5.83 6.26 -16.97
CA CYS A 75 5.13 6.31 -18.24
C CYS A 75 4.48 7.68 -18.32
N PHE A 76 5.06 8.55 -19.14
CA PHE A 76 4.49 9.83 -19.55
C PHE A 76 3.17 9.70 -20.34
N SER A 77 2.60 8.49 -20.44
CA SER A 77 1.27 8.28 -20.98
C SER A 77 0.27 8.11 -19.84
N ALA A 78 -0.65 9.07 -19.75
CA ALA A 78 -1.77 9.16 -18.81
C ALA A 78 -2.78 8.00 -18.89
N GLU A 79 -2.52 6.96 -19.68
CA GLU A 79 -3.13 5.65 -19.49
C GLU A 79 -2.32 4.91 -18.44
N ILE A 80 -2.60 5.26 -17.19
CA ILE A 80 -2.53 4.33 -16.06
C ILE A 80 -3.02 3.01 -16.64
N GLU A 81 -2.24 1.93 -16.47
CA GLU A 81 -2.71 0.56 -16.68
C GLU A 81 -3.75 0.28 -15.59
N PHE A 82 -4.86 1.03 -15.67
CA PHE A 82 -6.08 0.95 -14.92
C PHE A 82 -6.45 -0.48 -15.16
N ARG A 83 -6.36 -1.33 -14.14
CA ARG A 83 -6.83 -2.71 -14.23
C ARG A 83 -8.35 -2.55 -14.31
N PRO A 84 -8.96 -2.40 -15.51
CA PRO A 84 -10.33 -1.91 -15.61
C PRO A 84 -11.21 -2.96 -14.93
N ARG A 85 -10.89 -4.22 -15.20
CA ARG A 85 -11.40 -5.43 -14.55
C ARG A 85 -11.43 -5.38 -13.02
N LEU A 86 -10.43 -4.78 -12.36
CA LEU A 86 -10.42 -4.71 -10.90
C LEU A 86 -11.40 -3.65 -10.38
N MET A 87 -11.44 -2.49 -11.03
CA MET A 87 -12.42 -1.45 -10.74
C MET A 87 -13.83 -1.86 -11.13
N ASP A 88 -13.99 -2.67 -12.18
CA ASP A 88 -15.26 -3.27 -12.60
C ASP A 88 -15.80 -4.19 -11.51
N PHE A 89 -14.93 -4.98 -10.86
CA PHE A 89 -15.34 -5.81 -9.73
C PHE A 89 -15.90 -4.94 -8.60
N VAL A 90 -15.17 -3.92 -8.15
CA VAL A 90 -15.65 -3.01 -7.09
C VAL A 90 -16.94 -2.31 -7.50
N SER A 91 -17.06 -1.89 -8.76
CA SER A 91 -18.26 -1.24 -9.30
C SER A 91 -19.45 -2.18 -9.40
N SER A 92 -19.21 -3.49 -9.56
CA SER A 92 -20.25 -4.53 -9.57
C SER A 92 -20.66 -5.02 -8.19
N LEU A 93 -19.92 -4.66 -7.12
CA LEU A 93 -20.27 -5.07 -5.75
C LEU A 93 -21.58 -4.42 -5.30
N ASP A 94 -22.33 -5.17 -4.49
CA ASP A 94 -23.51 -4.70 -3.77
C ASP A 94 -23.09 -3.95 -2.48
N GLU A 95 -23.79 -2.85 -2.18
CA GLU A 95 -23.51 -2.00 -1.01
C GLU A 95 -23.70 -2.77 0.30
N GLY A 96 -24.75 -3.60 0.41
CA GLY A 96 -25.02 -4.41 1.60
C GLY A 96 -23.92 -5.43 1.86
N THR A 97 -23.40 -6.03 0.80
CA THR A 97 -22.30 -7.01 0.88
C THR A 97 -21.00 -6.35 1.35
N VAL A 98 -20.65 -5.17 0.81
CA VAL A 98 -19.45 -4.41 1.23
C VAL A 98 -19.55 -4.00 2.71
N LYS A 99 -20.72 -3.51 3.13
CA LYS A 99 -20.96 -3.16 4.53
C LYS A 99 -20.85 -4.36 5.45
N SER A 100 -21.54 -5.45 5.14
CA SER A 100 -21.55 -6.67 5.95
C SER A 100 -20.13 -7.26 6.10
N ALA A 101 -19.39 -7.38 5.01
CA ALA A 101 -18.02 -7.89 5.03
C ALA A 101 -17.08 -7.00 5.86
N SER A 102 -17.15 -5.68 5.67
CA SER A 102 -16.29 -4.75 6.43
C SER A 102 -16.64 -4.66 7.92
N GLN A 103 -17.92 -4.75 8.28
CA GLN A 103 -18.35 -4.81 9.70
C GLN A 103 -17.78 -6.05 10.40
N LYS A 104 -17.95 -7.23 9.80
CA LYS A 104 -17.40 -8.48 10.34
C LYS A 104 -15.89 -8.42 10.45
N ALA A 105 -15.23 -7.87 9.44
CA ALA A 105 -13.79 -7.69 9.42
C ALA A 105 -13.32 -6.79 10.58
N PHE A 106 -13.95 -5.64 10.81
CA PHE A 106 -13.56 -4.74 11.90
C PHE A 106 -13.87 -5.32 13.28
N GLN A 107 -14.95 -6.10 13.42
CA GLN A 107 -15.27 -6.82 14.66
C GLN A 107 -14.31 -7.98 14.95
N ALA A 108 -13.62 -8.50 13.94
CA ALA A 108 -12.65 -9.59 14.09
C ALA A 108 -11.30 -9.13 14.65
N LEU A 109 -11.04 -7.83 14.76
CA LEU A 109 -9.82 -7.32 15.38
C LEU A 109 -9.72 -7.78 16.86
N PRO A 110 -8.52 -8.13 17.34
CA PRO A 110 -7.20 -7.97 16.70
C PRO A 110 -6.76 -9.13 15.76
N ASP A 111 -7.62 -10.10 15.44
CA ASP A 111 -7.27 -11.23 14.56
C ASP A 111 -7.21 -10.82 13.09
N ILE A 112 -6.01 -10.44 12.63
CA ILE A 112 -5.74 -9.98 11.27
C ILE A 112 -6.03 -11.07 10.23
N SER A 113 -5.79 -12.34 10.55
CA SER A 113 -6.06 -13.45 9.63
C SER A 113 -7.56 -13.54 9.33
N LYS A 114 -8.38 -13.46 10.38
CA LYS A 114 -9.83 -13.42 10.26
C LYS A 114 -10.30 -12.17 9.54
N VAL A 115 -9.77 -10.99 9.87
CA VAL A 115 -10.09 -9.72 9.18
C VAL A 115 -9.88 -9.83 7.67
N VAL A 116 -8.72 -10.34 7.24
CA VAL A 116 -8.42 -10.50 5.81
C VAL A 116 -9.38 -11.52 5.18
N SER A 117 -9.67 -12.63 5.86
CA SER A 117 -10.61 -13.63 5.34
C SER A 117 -12.01 -13.03 5.07
N GLU A 118 -12.54 -12.23 6.01
CA GLU A 118 -13.83 -11.55 5.88
C GLU A 118 -13.86 -10.51 4.74
N LEU A 119 -12.74 -9.82 4.48
CA LEU A 119 -12.64 -8.85 3.39
C LEU A 119 -12.42 -9.51 2.02
N THR A 120 -11.72 -10.65 1.97
CA THR A 120 -11.41 -11.34 0.70
C THR A 120 -12.61 -12.06 0.08
N VAL A 121 -13.75 -12.13 0.77
CA VAL A 121 -15.03 -12.57 0.18
C VAL A 121 -15.52 -11.60 -0.91
N LEU A 122 -15.10 -10.32 -0.84
CA LEU A 122 -15.45 -9.30 -1.81
C LEU A 122 -14.63 -9.50 -3.08
N LYS A 123 -15.30 -9.68 -4.22
CA LYS A 123 -14.62 -9.82 -5.50
C LYS A 123 -13.77 -8.58 -5.81
N GLY A 124 -12.50 -8.80 -6.13
CA GLY A 124 -11.53 -7.73 -6.36
C GLY A 124 -10.83 -7.21 -5.11
N VAL A 125 -11.19 -7.70 -3.92
CA VAL A 125 -10.46 -7.43 -2.66
C VAL A 125 -9.57 -8.63 -2.34
N GLY A 126 -8.27 -8.48 -2.56
CA GLY A 126 -7.26 -9.44 -2.09
C GLY A 126 -6.60 -9.00 -0.78
N PRO A 127 -5.64 -9.77 -0.24
CA PRO A 127 -4.92 -9.42 1.00
C PRO A 127 -4.30 -8.02 0.97
N ALA A 128 -3.74 -7.61 -0.17
CA ALA A 128 -3.18 -6.27 -0.33
C ALA A 128 -4.25 -5.15 -0.33
N THR A 129 -5.51 -5.42 -0.67
CA THR A 129 -6.58 -4.40 -0.60
C THR A 129 -7.22 -4.42 0.79
N ALA A 130 -7.39 -5.62 1.36
CA ALA A 130 -7.82 -5.79 2.74
C ALA A 130 -6.88 -5.06 3.72
N SER A 131 -5.56 -5.12 3.51
CA SER A 131 -4.58 -4.41 4.33
C SER A 131 -4.71 -2.88 4.24
N ALA A 132 -5.10 -2.33 3.09
CA ALA A 132 -5.35 -0.89 2.96
C ALA A 132 -6.61 -0.47 3.74
N ILE A 133 -7.68 -1.25 3.64
CA ILE A 133 -8.92 -1.00 4.41
C ILE A 133 -8.60 -1.07 5.91
N LEU A 134 -7.82 -2.06 6.32
CA LEU A 134 -7.45 -2.26 7.72
C LEU A 134 -6.54 -1.15 8.24
N ALA A 135 -5.53 -0.73 7.47
CA ALA A 135 -4.62 0.35 7.85
C ALA A 135 -5.33 1.71 7.96
N ALA A 136 -6.39 1.94 7.17
CA ALA A 136 -7.22 3.14 7.32
C ALA A 136 -8.07 3.11 8.60
N TYR A 137 -8.54 1.93 9.02
CA TYR A 137 -9.39 1.80 10.21
C TYR A 137 -8.58 1.75 11.52
N ALA A 138 -7.59 0.86 11.56
CA ALA A 138 -6.76 0.53 12.72
C ALA A 138 -5.26 0.60 12.36
N PRO A 139 -4.73 1.81 12.06
CA PRO A 139 -3.33 2.02 11.69
C PRO A 139 -2.33 1.54 12.75
N GLU A 140 -2.75 1.54 14.02
CA GLU A 140 -2.01 1.04 15.18
C GLU A 140 -1.88 -0.49 15.21
N VAL A 141 -2.80 -1.20 14.55
CA VAL A 141 -2.80 -2.67 14.51
C VAL A 141 -2.12 -3.18 13.25
N ALA A 142 -2.49 -2.67 12.07
CA ALA A 142 -2.05 -3.26 10.82
C ALA A 142 -1.54 -2.21 9.81
N PRO A 143 -0.37 -2.45 9.19
CA PRO A 143 0.14 -1.63 8.10
C PRO A 143 -0.52 -1.99 6.76
N PHE A 144 -0.44 -1.05 5.82
CA PHE A 144 -0.74 -1.31 4.42
C PHE A 144 0.36 -2.16 3.78
N MET A 145 -0.01 -3.16 2.99
CA MET A 145 0.94 -4.05 2.33
C MET A 145 1.48 -3.43 1.03
N SER A 146 2.31 -2.39 1.14
CA SER A 146 2.99 -1.76 -0.01
C SER A 146 4.22 -2.55 -0.45
N ASP A 147 4.50 -2.56 -1.75
CA ASP A 147 5.62 -3.31 -2.33
C ASP A 147 6.96 -2.83 -1.77
N GLU A 148 7.15 -1.51 -1.61
CA GLU A 148 8.36 -0.92 -1.04
C GLU A 148 8.59 -1.35 0.41
N ALA A 149 7.55 -1.36 1.24
CA ALA A 149 7.68 -1.77 2.63
C ALA A 149 7.88 -3.29 2.74
N MET A 150 7.20 -4.07 1.91
CA MET A 150 7.37 -5.53 1.80
C MET A 150 8.81 -5.89 1.41
N GLU A 151 9.35 -5.24 0.38
CA GLU A 151 10.74 -5.42 -0.05
C GLU A 151 11.71 -5.06 1.10
N ALA A 152 11.49 -3.92 1.76
CA ALA A 152 12.39 -3.48 2.83
C ALA A 152 12.35 -4.39 4.07
N ALA A 153 11.16 -4.88 4.46
CA ALA A 153 10.99 -5.66 5.68
C ALA A 153 11.23 -7.17 5.48
N LEU A 154 10.87 -7.71 4.31
CA LEU A 154 10.88 -9.14 4.01
C LEU A 154 11.88 -9.55 2.93
N GLY A 155 12.45 -8.60 2.18
CA GLY A 155 13.31 -8.90 1.03
C GLY A 155 12.54 -9.50 -0.15
N SER A 156 11.22 -9.36 -0.19
CA SER A 156 10.39 -9.80 -1.30
C SER A 156 9.14 -8.92 -1.45
N SER A 157 8.79 -8.57 -2.69
CA SER A 157 7.72 -7.62 -3.03
C SER A 157 6.56 -8.22 -3.84
N LYS A 158 6.60 -9.52 -4.18
CA LYS A 158 5.65 -10.12 -5.14
C LYS A 158 4.70 -11.16 -4.56
N ASP A 159 4.88 -11.52 -3.29
CA ASP A 159 4.04 -12.53 -2.62
C ASP A 159 2.98 -11.84 -1.75
N TYR A 160 1.77 -11.74 -2.32
CA TYR A 160 0.59 -11.16 -1.67
C TYR A 160 -0.26 -12.20 -0.93
N SER A 161 0.33 -13.30 -0.48
CA SER A 161 -0.38 -14.30 0.31
C SER A 161 -0.68 -13.79 1.73
N LEU A 162 -1.71 -14.36 2.35
CA LEU A 162 -2.04 -14.07 3.75
C LEU A 162 -0.87 -14.38 4.69
N LYS A 163 -0.14 -15.47 4.43
CA LYS A 163 1.02 -15.87 5.24
C LYS A 163 2.11 -14.79 5.24
N GLN A 164 2.43 -14.23 4.07
CA GLN A 164 3.39 -13.13 4.00
C GLN A 164 2.87 -11.88 4.69
N TYR A 165 1.58 -11.56 4.51
CA TYR A 165 1.02 -10.40 5.17
C TYR A 165 1.12 -10.49 6.70
N MET A 166 0.87 -11.66 7.29
CA MET A 166 1.03 -11.86 8.73
C MET A 166 2.47 -11.63 9.20
N LEU A 167 3.45 -12.19 8.49
CA LEU A 167 4.87 -11.97 8.80
C LEU A 167 5.26 -10.49 8.65
N PHE A 168 4.72 -9.82 7.63
CA PHE A 168 4.91 -8.39 7.41
C PHE A 168 4.34 -7.55 8.56
N VAL A 169 3.10 -7.83 8.99
CA VAL A 169 2.49 -7.09 10.12
C VAL A 169 3.31 -7.29 11.40
N GLU A 170 3.71 -8.52 11.71
CA GLU A 170 4.50 -8.81 12.90
C GLU A 170 5.80 -7.99 12.93
N LYS A 171 6.54 -7.96 11.81
CA LYS A 171 7.77 -7.16 11.71
C LYS A 171 7.53 -5.67 11.86
N LEU A 172 6.48 -5.13 11.25
CA LEU A 172 6.20 -3.69 11.34
C LEU A 172 5.66 -3.30 12.71
N GLN A 173 4.91 -4.16 13.39
CA GLN A 173 4.54 -3.97 14.79
C GLN A 173 5.75 -3.98 15.71
N ALA A 174 6.68 -4.92 15.52
CA ALA A 174 7.92 -4.97 16.30
C ALA A 174 8.76 -3.70 16.06
N LYS A 175 8.91 -3.28 14.80
CA LYS A 175 9.65 -2.06 14.46
C LYS A 175 8.98 -0.80 15.01
N ALA A 176 7.65 -0.70 14.93
CA ALA A 176 6.90 0.41 15.51
C ALA A 176 7.11 0.51 17.02
N LYS A 177 7.11 -0.62 17.73
CA LYS A 177 7.42 -0.68 19.17
C LYS A 177 8.86 -0.30 19.49
N GLU A 178 9.83 -0.75 18.67
CA GLU A 178 11.24 -0.39 18.81
C GLU A 178 11.49 1.11 18.66
N LEU A 179 10.81 1.75 17.70
CA LEU A 179 10.96 3.18 17.41
C LEU A 179 10.15 4.08 18.36
N SER A 180 9.13 3.53 18.99
CA SER A 180 8.28 4.30 19.89
C SER A 180 9.00 4.61 21.20
N THR A 181 8.96 5.87 21.59
CA THR A 181 9.47 6.38 22.88
C THR A 181 8.33 7.04 23.65
N GLU A 182 8.60 7.54 24.85
CA GLU A 182 7.60 8.31 25.61
C GLU A 182 7.14 9.59 24.88
N VAL A 183 7.96 10.11 23.96
CA VAL A 183 7.72 11.36 23.23
C VAL A 183 7.18 11.12 21.81
N ASP A 184 7.64 10.05 21.15
CA ASP A 184 7.26 9.71 19.78
C ASP A 184 6.57 8.35 19.73
N ALA A 185 5.29 8.31 19.37
CA ALA A 185 4.57 7.07 19.13
C ALA A 185 4.56 6.76 17.63
N PHE A 186 5.09 5.59 17.25
CA PHE A 186 5.01 5.08 15.88
C PHE A 186 3.94 3.99 15.80
N THR A 187 3.06 4.09 14.81
CA THR A 187 2.18 2.99 14.42
C THR A 187 2.83 2.12 13.35
N PRO A 188 2.41 0.86 13.18
CA PRO A 188 2.82 0.04 12.05
C PRO A 188 2.60 0.74 10.70
N SER A 189 1.49 1.50 10.57
CA SER A 189 1.22 2.30 9.38
C SER A 189 2.19 3.47 9.20
N ASP A 190 2.73 4.05 10.27
CA ASP A 190 3.78 5.07 10.16
C ASP A 190 5.08 4.46 9.65
N VAL A 191 5.47 3.30 10.17
CA VAL A 191 6.65 2.56 9.69
C VAL A 191 6.52 2.23 8.20
N GLU A 192 5.36 1.75 7.76
CA GLU A 192 5.07 1.51 6.33
C GLU A 192 5.27 2.78 5.49
N ARG A 193 4.66 3.90 5.89
CA ARG A 193 4.74 5.16 5.14
C ARG A 193 6.16 5.71 5.10
N ALA A 194 6.92 5.56 6.17
CA ALA A 194 8.32 5.98 6.24
C ALA A 194 9.18 5.19 5.25
N LEU A 195 9.01 3.86 5.21
CA LEU A 195 9.71 2.99 4.26
C LEU A 195 9.35 3.35 2.82
N TRP A 196 8.05 3.50 2.54
CA TRP A 196 7.58 3.90 1.22
C TRP A 196 8.14 5.27 0.81
N SER A 197 8.10 6.27 1.71
CA SER A 197 8.62 7.61 1.46
C SER A 197 10.12 7.60 1.17
N SER A 198 10.89 6.82 1.93
CA SER A 198 12.32 6.67 1.68
C SER A 198 12.61 6.02 0.33
N ALA A 199 11.84 4.98 -0.04
CA ALA A 199 12.03 4.29 -1.31
C ALA A 199 11.62 5.18 -2.50
N ALA A 200 10.53 5.93 -2.38
CA ALA A 200 10.11 6.93 -3.36
C ALA A 200 11.18 8.02 -3.52
N GLY A 201 11.78 8.47 -2.42
CA GLY A 201 12.85 9.46 -2.44
C GLY A 201 14.12 8.99 -3.15
N ALA A 202 14.58 7.78 -2.87
CA ALA A 202 15.77 7.21 -3.51
C ALA A 202 15.60 7.09 -5.03
N LYS A 203 14.43 6.62 -5.49
CA LYS A 203 14.12 6.46 -6.91
C LYS A 203 13.96 7.79 -7.67
N LEU A 204 13.62 8.88 -6.98
CA LEU A 204 13.57 10.23 -7.56
C LEU A 204 14.96 10.87 -7.70
N SER A 205 15.89 10.52 -6.81
CA SER A 205 17.28 10.98 -6.87
C SER A 205 18.14 10.19 -7.85
N ASP A 206 17.74 8.97 -8.21
CA ASP A 206 18.40 8.20 -9.26
C ASP A 206 18.03 8.79 -10.63
N PRO A 207 19.00 9.25 -11.44
CA PRO A 207 18.73 9.55 -12.84
C PRO A 207 18.23 8.27 -13.53
N PRO A 208 17.35 8.34 -14.53
CA PRO A 208 16.81 7.16 -15.19
C PRO A 208 17.96 6.37 -15.83
N SER A 209 18.49 5.38 -15.12
CA SER A 209 19.47 4.46 -15.67
C SER A 209 18.72 3.55 -16.64
N LEU A 210 18.92 3.79 -17.94
CA LEU A 210 18.63 2.83 -19.00
C LEU A 210 19.38 1.53 -18.68
N SER A 211 18.76 0.61 -17.95
CA SER A 211 19.27 -0.75 -17.79
C SER A 211 18.97 -1.51 -19.08
N LYS A 212 19.93 -1.37 -19.98
CA LYS A 212 20.27 -2.15 -21.18
C LYS A 212 19.56 -3.51 -21.28
N THR A 213 18.74 -3.63 -22.33
CA THR A 213 18.49 -4.88 -23.02
C THR A 213 19.84 -5.54 -23.35
N SER A 214 20.15 -6.68 -22.72
CA SER A 214 21.26 -7.52 -23.15
C SER A 214 20.87 -8.22 -24.45
N VAL A 215 21.16 -7.56 -25.57
CA VAL A 215 21.29 -8.18 -26.88
C VAL A 215 22.53 -9.08 -26.83
N GLN A 216 22.34 -10.40 -26.83
CA GLN A 216 23.38 -11.31 -27.29
C GLN A 216 23.30 -11.40 -28.82
N SER A 217 24.10 -10.59 -29.50
CA SER A 217 24.60 -10.88 -30.85
C SER A 217 25.81 -11.81 -30.71
N GLY A 218 26.06 -12.85 -31.49
CA GLY A 218 25.42 -13.39 -32.68
C GLY A 218 26.39 -14.42 -33.28
N SER A 219 25.99 -15.13 -34.34
CA SER A 219 26.98 -15.58 -35.32
C SER A 219 26.38 -15.67 -36.71
N LYS A 220 27.08 -15.05 -37.65
CA LYS A 220 26.71 -14.81 -39.06
C LYS A 220 27.04 -16.01 -39.94
N ARG A 221 26.27 -16.09 -41.05
CA ARG A 221 26.65 -16.54 -42.42
C ARG A 221 26.84 -18.05 -42.61
N LYS A 222 26.35 -18.68 -43.70
CA LYS A 222 26.44 -18.31 -45.12
C LYS A 222 25.31 -18.98 -45.94
N ARG A 223 24.87 -18.29 -46.99
CA ARG A 223 24.02 -18.84 -48.07
C ARG A 223 24.89 -19.19 -49.28
N LYS A 224 24.46 -20.26 -50.00
CA LYS A 224 24.57 -20.54 -51.45
C LYS A 224 25.91 -21.08 -51.98
N PRO A 225 25.95 -21.75 -53.17
CA PRO A 225 25.01 -21.71 -54.32
C PRO A 225 23.71 -22.50 -54.16
#